data_AF-A0A933I767-F1
#
_entry.id   AF-A0A933I767-F1
#
_cell.length_a   1.000
_cell.length_b   1.000
_cell.length_c   1.000
_cell.angle_alpha   90.00
_cell.angle_beta   90.00
_cell.angle_gamma   90.00
#
_symmetry.space_group_name_H-M   'P 1'
#
loop_
_entity.id
_entity.type
_entity.pdbx_description
1 polymer ?
#
loop_
_entity_poly.entity_id
_entity_poly.type
_entity_poly.pdbx_seq_one_letter_code
_entity_poly.pdbx_strand_id
1 'polypeptide(L)'
;MQKSFSIGYAPGRKDALFSFLKGKGYTAELIKKAGLVHYGSSGNYDTFRHRIMFPIFDLRGEVIAFGGRVLSQHDEPKYLNSPETPVFNKGRVLYGLNLAKEFMKKSGHAIFTEGYFDVIAAHMYGLSSAVAPLGTALTQEHGKKNGKEAFNALLENPVSVVEFFLMQKADKHLTANEALEVISKVPDSIRQGHYIKLLSEGIGINEMFVREELKKIKASQLKGAHRQAPGMKPLAKQGPSHEVYLLRLLLNYPEKAERIFESVLMEDLEHPVIRSVFKRMKEGMMDYDVLFSECLDDEKNLITELSFRADFDDAEKALGDCLNRFKKERRQRLLNEIQDKVKKAESKKDARLLRALQIEQQKLLGLKGH
;
A
#
# COMPACT_ATOMS: atom_id res chain seq x y z
N MET A 1 -11.02 -3.15 0.94
CA MET A 1 -9.72 -3.30 0.26
C MET A 1 -9.13 -4.69 0.48
N GLN A 2 -8.65 -5.04 1.69
CA GLN A 2 -8.22 -6.42 2.00
C GLN A 2 -9.35 -7.43 1.78
N LYS A 3 -10.60 -7.10 2.15
CA LYS A 3 -11.78 -7.95 1.90
C LYS A 3 -12.09 -8.18 0.41
N SER A 4 -11.76 -7.23 -0.45
CA SER A 4 -12.09 -7.30 -1.88
C SER A 4 -11.08 -8.15 -2.67
N PHE A 5 -9.80 -8.08 -2.29
CA PHE A 5 -8.71 -8.88 -2.88
C PHE A 5 -8.33 -10.10 -2.04
N SER A 6 -8.96 -10.28 -0.87
CA SER A 6 -8.73 -11.35 0.10
C SER A 6 -7.26 -11.60 0.45
N ILE A 7 -6.47 -10.52 0.59
CA ILE A 7 -5.02 -10.63 0.86
C ILE A 7 -4.79 -11.38 2.17
N GLY A 8 -3.94 -12.40 2.11
CA GLY A 8 -3.61 -13.27 3.22
C GLY A 8 -2.11 -13.34 3.48
N TYR A 9 -1.73 -14.30 4.33
CA TYR A 9 -0.35 -14.51 4.73
C TYR A 9 -0.05 -16.01 4.84
N ALA A 10 1.09 -16.43 4.29
CA ALA A 10 1.60 -17.80 4.37
C ALA A 10 2.70 -17.89 5.42
N PRO A 11 2.51 -18.64 6.51
CA PRO A 11 3.52 -18.79 7.57
C PRO A 11 4.85 -19.33 7.08
N GLY A 12 5.93 -19.08 7.82
CA GLY A 12 7.28 -19.57 7.50
C GLY A 12 7.48 -21.07 7.68
N ARG A 13 6.60 -21.73 8.44
CA ARG A 13 6.67 -23.17 8.71
C ARG A 13 6.60 -23.99 7.41
N LYS A 14 7.45 -25.02 7.31
CA LYS A 14 7.64 -25.85 6.09
C LYS A 14 6.37 -26.54 5.59
N ASP A 15 5.48 -26.96 6.49
CA ASP A 15 4.35 -27.88 6.23
C ASP A 15 3.03 -27.40 6.86
N ALA A 16 2.89 -26.10 7.13
CA ALA A 16 1.72 -25.53 7.79
C ALA A 16 0.41 -25.79 7.01
N LEU A 17 0.42 -25.48 5.71
CA LEU A 17 -0.72 -25.69 4.81
C LEU A 17 -0.98 -27.18 4.59
N PHE A 18 0.06 -27.97 4.36
CA PHE A 18 -0.10 -29.43 4.23
C PHE A 18 -0.78 -30.03 5.46
N SER A 19 -0.30 -29.72 6.66
CA SER A 19 -0.87 -30.19 7.92
C SER A 19 -2.32 -29.73 8.11
N PHE A 20 -2.60 -28.46 7.80
CA PHE A 20 -3.95 -27.91 7.87
C PHE A 20 -4.92 -28.64 6.93
N LEU A 21 -4.56 -28.84 5.66
CA LEU A 21 -5.40 -29.51 4.67
C LEU A 21 -5.62 -30.99 4.98
N LYS A 22 -4.57 -31.68 5.48
CA LYS A 22 -4.70 -33.05 5.98
C LYS A 22 -5.65 -33.14 7.15
N GLY A 23 -5.58 -32.20 8.11
CA GLY A 23 -6.51 -32.11 9.24
C GLY A 23 -7.96 -31.85 8.82
N LYS A 24 -8.17 -31.23 7.65
CA LYS A 24 -9.49 -31.04 7.03
C LYS A 24 -10.00 -32.24 6.21
N GLY A 25 -9.22 -33.33 6.12
CA GLY A 25 -9.62 -34.56 5.44
C GLY A 25 -9.29 -34.61 3.95
N TYR A 26 -8.55 -33.63 3.40
CA TYR A 26 -8.13 -33.68 2.01
C TYR A 26 -7.07 -34.78 1.75
N THR A 27 -7.15 -35.41 0.57
CA THR A 27 -6.18 -36.43 0.15
C THR A 27 -4.87 -35.76 -0.27
N ALA A 28 -3.74 -36.44 -0.04
CA ALA A 28 -2.43 -35.93 -0.48
C ALA A 28 -2.40 -35.72 -2.00
N GLU A 29 -3.06 -36.60 -2.76
CA GLU A 29 -3.17 -36.48 -4.21
C GLU A 29 -3.88 -35.19 -4.64
N LEU A 30 -5.00 -34.84 -3.99
CA LEU A 30 -5.73 -33.61 -4.29
C LEU A 30 -4.89 -32.37 -3.93
N ILE A 31 -4.23 -32.39 -2.77
CA ILE A 31 -3.34 -31.31 -2.33
C ILE A 31 -2.20 -31.12 -3.33
N LYS A 32 -1.63 -32.21 -3.85
CA LYS A 32 -0.60 -32.17 -4.89
C LYS A 32 -1.12 -31.57 -6.20
N LYS A 33 -2.30 -32.00 -6.65
CA LYS A 33 -2.94 -31.49 -7.89
C LYS A 33 -3.30 -30.00 -7.79
N ALA A 34 -3.58 -29.50 -6.60
CA ALA A 34 -3.81 -28.07 -6.37
C ALA A 34 -2.55 -27.21 -6.51
N GLY A 35 -1.35 -27.81 -6.56
CA GLY A 35 -0.10 -27.09 -6.78
C GLY A 35 0.37 -26.22 -5.61
N LEU A 36 -0.15 -26.46 -4.39
CA LEU A 36 0.16 -25.67 -3.18
C LEU A 36 1.17 -26.34 -2.25
N VAL A 37 1.54 -27.60 -2.54
CA VAL A 37 2.54 -28.37 -1.77
C VAL A 37 3.44 -29.12 -2.75
N HIS A 38 4.75 -29.00 -2.56
CA HIS A 38 5.75 -29.79 -3.25
C HIS A 38 6.03 -31.08 -2.51
N TYR A 39 6.28 -32.13 -3.28
CA TYR A 39 6.62 -33.46 -2.79
C TYR A 39 8.04 -33.78 -3.23
N GLY A 40 8.94 -34.00 -2.27
CA GLY A 40 10.34 -34.34 -2.51
C GLY A 40 10.78 -35.56 -1.69
N SER A 41 11.95 -36.11 -2.04
CA SER A 41 12.57 -37.22 -1.30
C SER A 41 12.88 -36.87 0.17
N SER A 42 13.08 -35.59 0.47
CA SER A 42 13.33 -35.03 1.81
C SER A 42 12.05 -34.54 2.52
N GLY A 43 10.88 -35.01 2.06
CA GLY A 43 9.57 -34.70 2.63
C GLY A 43 8.81 -33.60 1.90
N ASN A 44 7.56 -33.40 2.30
CA ASN A 44 6.66 -32.41 1.70
C ASN A 44 6.97 -31.01 2.22
N TYR A 45 6.72 -30.00 1.40
CA TYR A 45 6.79 -28.61 1.83
C TYR A 45 5.80 -27.73 1.08
N ASP A 46 5.26 -26.74 1.75
CA ASP A 46 4.28 -25.81 1.19
C ASP A 46 4.94 -24.95 0.11
N THR A 47 4.26 -24.71 -1.00
CA THR A 47 4.77 -23.88 -2.10
C THR A 47 5.00 -22.44 -1.66
N PHE A 48 4.11 -21.90 -0.83
CA PHE A 48 4.20 -20.56 -0.29
C PHE A 48 4.57 -20.62 1.19
N ARG A 49 5.65 -19.92 1.54
CA ARG A 49 6.15 -19.80 2.92
C ARG A 49 6.72 -18.40 3.12
N HIS A 50 6.48 -17.80 4.27
CA HIS A 50 6.93 -16.45 4.64
C HIS A 50 6.57 -15.38 3.59
N ARG A 51 5.31 -15.40 3.12
CA ARG A 51 4.86 -14.58 1.98
C ARG A 51 3.51 -13.92 2.24
N ILE A 52 3.36 -12.67 1.80
CA ILE A 52 2.05 -12.05 1.60
C ILE A 52 1.38 -12.75 0.41
N MET A 53 0.15 -13.19 0.61
CA MET A 53 -0.60 -14.01 -0.32
C MET A 53 -1.66 -13.19 -1.06
N PHE A 54 -1.68 -13.34 -2.38
CA PHE A 54 -2.59 -12.71 -3.31
C PHE A 54 -3.46 -13.77 -3.98
N PRO A 55 -4.68 -14.02 -3.50
CA PRO A 55 -5.60 -14.93 -4.16
C PRO A 55 -5.90 -14.49 -5.59
N ILE A 56 -5.95 -15.46 -6.49
CA ILE A 56 -6.25 -15.28 -7.90
C ILE A 56 -7.61 -15.91 -8.14
N PHE A 57 -8.53 -15.12 -8.68
CA PHE A 57 -9.93 -15.48 -8.81
C PHE A 57 -10.30 -15.83 -10.26
N ASP A 58 -11.23 -16.76 -10.43
CA ASP A 58 -11.95 -16.93 -11.69
C ASP A 58 -13.03 -15.84 -11.87
N LEU A 59 -13.72 -15.86 -13.02
CA LEU A 59 -14.78 -14.89 -13.33
C LEU A 59 -16.02 -14.97 -12.41
N ARG A 60 -16.21 -16.07 -11.70
CA ARG A 60 -17.29 -16.26 -10.72
C ARG A 60 -16.90 -15.75 -9.33
N GLY A 61 -15.61 -15.50 -9.10
CA GLY A 61 -15.08 -15.07 -7.81
C GLY A 61 -14.54 -16.21 -6.95
N GLU A 62 -14.33 -17.39 -7.53
CA GLU A 62 -13.72 -18.53 -6.82
C GLU A 62 -12.20 -18.45 -6.87
N VAL A 63 -11.52 -18.78 -5.77
CA VAL A 63 -10.05 -18.81 -5.70
C VAL A 63 -9.54 -20.03 -6.46
N ILE A 64 -8.76 -19.79 -7.52
CA ILE A 64 -8.20 -20.84 -8.39
C ILE A 64 -6.67 -20.96 -8.28
N ALA A 65 -6.01 -19.94 -7.76
CA ALA A 65 -4.56 -19.92 -7.55
C ALA A 65 -4.17 -18.81 -6.56
N PHE A 66 -2.87 -18.74 -6.28
CA PHE A 66 -2.27 -17.68 -5.47
C PHE A 66 -1.01 -17.13 -6.13
N GLY A 67 -0.80 -15.83 -5.98
CA GLY A 67 0.51 -15.18 -6.01
C GLY A 67 1.04 -14.95 -4.60
N GLY A 68 2.35 -14.83 -4.44
CA GLY A 68 3.00 -14.65 -3.16
C GLY A 68 4.24 -13.75 -3.27
N ARG A 69 4.32 -12.72 -2.43
CA ARG A 69 5.50 -11.84 -2.34
C ARG A 69 6.23 -12.07 -1.02
N VAL A 70 7.56 -12.16 -1.09
CA VAL A 70 8.41 -12.25 0.10
C VAL A 70 8.35 -10.97 0.94
N LEU A 71 8.50 -11.13 2.24
CA LEU A 71 8.66 -10.01 3.18
C LEU A 71 10.13 -9.63 3.35
N SER A 72 11.00 -10.63 3.44
CA SER A 72 12.45 -10.46 3.58
C SER A 72 13.14 -10.41 2.22
N GLN A 73 14.19 -9.59 2.10
CA GLN A 73 15.05 -9.57 0.91
C GLN A 73 15.91 -10.83 0.76
N HIS A 74 16.06 -11.62 1.83
CA HIS A 74 16.82 -12.87 1.81
C HIS A 74 16.04 -14.05 1.22
N ASP A 75 14.72 -13.91 1.09
CA ASP A 75 13.87 -14.94 0.52
C ASP A 75 13.71 -14.73 -0.98
N GLU A 76 13.98 -15.77 -1.76
CA GLU A 76 13.82 -15.77 -3.22
C GLU A 76 12.84 -16.86 -3.68
N PRO A 77 12.16 -16.66 -4.84
CA PRO A 77 12.11 -15.43 -5.64
C PRO A 77 11.22 -14.35 -5.00
N LYS A 78 11.45 -13.07 -5.33
CA LYS A 78 10.66 -11.93 -4.82
C LYS A 78 9.15 -12.12 -5.00
N TYR A 79 8.76 -12.69 -6.15
CA TYR A 79 7.39 -13.04 -6.49
C TYR A 79 7.32 -14.51 -6.90
N LEU A 80 6.29 -15.20 -6.40
CA LEU A 80 6.00 -16.59 -6.73
C LEU A 80 4.52 -16.70 -7.10
N ASN A 81 4.22 -17.35 -8.22
CA ASN A 81 2.85 -17.68 -8.59
C ASN A 81 2.67 -19.19 -8.50
N SER A 82 1.43 -19.63 -8.23
CA SER A 82 1.06 -21.05 -8.28
C SER A 82 1.49 -21.66 -9.63
N PRO A 83 1.86 -22.94 -9.68
CA PRO A 83 2.10 -23.63 -10.95
C PRO A 83 0.79 -23.76 -11.74
N GLU A 84 0.87 -24.19 -13.01
CA GLU A 84 -0.32 -24.56 -13.78
C GLU A 84 -1.09 -25.70 -13.09
N THR A 85 -2.42 -25.61 -13.06
CA THR A 85 -3.31 -26.63 -12.48
C THR A 85 -4.54 -26.85 -13.37
N PRO A 86 -5.36 -27.90 -13.14
CA PRO A 86 -6.59 -28.09 -13.88
C PRO A 86 -7.57 -26.90 -13.82
N VAL A 87 -7.47 -26.06 -12.79
CA VAL A 87 -8.33 -24.89 -12.58
C VAL A 87 -7.63 -23.56 -12.83
N PHE A 88 -6.32 -23.57 -13.09
CA PHE A 88 -5.53 -22.36 -13.25
C PHE A 88 -4.53 -22.45 -14.41
N ASN A 89 -4.70 -21.51 -15.35
CA ASN A 89 -3.79 -21.31 -16.46
C ASN A 89 -3.31 -19.86 -16.52
N LYS A 90 -2.02 -19.62 -16.31
CA LYS A 90 -1.43 -18.26 -16.24
C LYS A 90 -1.66 -17.46 -17.50
N GLY A 91 -1.60 -18.12 -18.66
CA GLY A 91 -1.77 -17.50 -19.96
C GLY A 91 -3.21 -17.13 -20.33
N ARG A 92 -4.19 -17.43 -19.47
CA ARG A 92 -5.61 -17.14 -19.69
C ARG A 92 -6.24 -16.29 -18.59
N VAL A 93 -5.58 -16.18 -17.44
CA VAL A 93 -6.14 -15.53 -16.25
C VAL A 93 -5.47 -14.18 -16.07
N LEU A 94 -6.31 -13.15 -15.98
CA LEU A 94 -5.90 -11.80 -15.61
C LEU A 94 -6.26 -11.56 -14.15
N TYR A 95 -5.29 -11.11 -13.37
CA TYR A 95 -5.51 -10.71 -11.98
C TYR A 95 -6.49 -9.54 -11.91
N GLY A 96 -7.44 -9.60 -10.98
CA GLY A 96 -8.44 -8.56 -10.75
C GLY A 96 -9.60 -8.52 -11.76
N LEU A 97 -9.61 -9.41 -12.77
CA LEU A 97 -10.65 -9.41 -13.81
C LEU A 97 -12.06 -9.64 -13.26
N ASN A 98 -12.19 -10.47 -12.23
CA ASN A 98 -13.46 -10.72 -11.53
C ASN A 98 -14.08 -9.43 -10.97
N LEU A 99 -13.24 -8.49 -10.51
CA LEU A 99 -13.63 -7.18 -10.01
C LEU A 99 -13.81 -6.18 -11.15
N ALA A 100 -12.90 -6.20 -12.12
CA ALA A 100 -12.83 -5.20 -13.17
C ALA A 100 -13.87 -5.36 -14.28
N LYS A 101 -14.39 -6.57 -14.52
CA LYS A 101 -15.27 -6.89 -15.68
C LYS A 101 -16.50 -5.97 -15.81
N GLU A 102 -17.15 -5.63 -14.70
CA GLU A 102 -18.34 -4.77 -14.73
C GLU A 102 -17.97 -3.31 -14.99
N PHE A 103 -16.81 -2.85 -14.49
CA PHE A 103 -16.29 -1.53 -14.78
C PHE A 103 -15.84 -1.41 -16.22
N MET A 104 -15.14 -2.40 -16.75
CA MET A 104 -14.75 -2.45 -18.17
C MET A 104 -15.96 -2.40 -19.09
N LYS A 105 -17.05 -3.10 -18.74
CA LYS A 105 -18.30 -3.06 -19.51
C LYS A 105 -18.93 -1.67 -19.51
N LYS A 106 -18.87 -0.95 -18.38
CA LYS A 106 -19.43 0.40 -18.24
C LYS A 106 -18.56 1.48 -18.89
N SER A 107 -17.25 1.40 -18.73
CA SER A 107 -16.29 2.39 -19.24
C SER A 107 -15.88 2.14 -20.70
N GLY A 108 -16.16 0.94 -21.22
CA GLY A 108 -15.76 0.54 -22.57
C GLY A 108 -14.27 0.27 -22.72
N HIS A 109 -13.50 0.20 -21.63
CA HIS A 109 -12.04 0.02 -21.69
C HIS A 109 -11.48 -0.84 -20.57
N ALA A 110 -10.28 -1.37 -20.79
CA ALA A 110 -9.48 -2.10 -19.80
C ALA A 110 -8.16 -1.34 -19.57
N ILE A 111 -7.64 -1.36 -18.34
CA ILE A 111 -6.31 -0.83 -18.02
C ILE A 111 -5.43 -2.03 -17.72
N PHE A 112 -4.34 -2.19 -18.47
CA PHE A 112 -3.36 -3.25 -18.22
C PHE A 112 -2.20 -2.70 -17.41
N THR A 113 -1.79 -3.44 -16.40
CA THR A 113 -0.62 -3.14 -15.57
C THR A 113 0.34 -4.33 -15.53
N GLU A 114 1.54 -4.17 -14.96
CA GLU A 114 2.57 -5.21 -14.99
C GLU A 114 2.30 -6.35 -14.01
N GLY A 115 1.75 -6.04 -12.83
CA GLY A 115 1.48 -7.06 -11.82
C GLY A 115 0.26 -6.78 -10.96
N TYR A 116 -0.05 -7.74 -10.08
CA TYR A 116 -1.17 -7.64 -9.13
C TYR A 116 -1.06 -6.45 -8.18
N PHE A 117 0.16 -6.00 -7.88
CA PHE A 117 0.42 -4.79 -7.07
C PHE A 117 -0.18 -3.55 -7.71
N ASP A 118 0.09 -3.35 -8.99
CA ASP A 118 -0.39 -2.20 -9.75
C ASP A 118 -1.90 -2.25 -9.90
N VAL A 119 -2.49 -3.45 -10.05
CA VAL A 119 -3.95 -3.62 -10.07
C VAL A 119 -4.56 -3.18 -8.74
N ILE A 120 -4.03 -3.66 -7.62
CA ILE A 120 -4.55 -3.29 -6.29
C ILE A 120 -4.44 -1.77 -6.11
N ALA A 121 -3.28 -1.18 -6.43
CA ALA A 121 -3.06 0.25 -6.35
C ALA A 121 -4.03 1.02 -7.26
N ALA A 122 -4.18 0.62 -8.52
CA ALA A 122 -5.10 1.24 -9.47
C ALA A 122 -6.54 1.25 -8.93
N HIS A 123 -7.02 0.11 -8.43
CA HIS A 123 -8.35 0.01 -7.81
C HIS A 123 -8.47 0.90 -6.56
N MET A 124 -7.44 0.98 -5.71
CA MET A 124 -7.42 1.91 -4.56
C MET A 124 -7.53 3.38 -4.98
N TYR A 125 -7.05 3.70 -6.18
CA TYR A 125 -7.12 5.03 -6.77
C TYR A 125 -8.33 5.21 -7.71
N GLY A 126 -9.31 4.30 -7.70
CA GLY A 126 -10.55 4.42 -8.47
C GLY A 126 -10.44 3.96 -9.93
N LEU A 127 -9.26 3.53 -10.39
CA LEU A 127 -9.05 2.92 -11.70
C LEU A 127 -9.52 1.46 -11.69
N SER A 128 -10.83 1.28 -11.57
CA SER A 128 -11.48 0.00 -11.26
C SER A 128 -11.52 -0.99 -12.44
N SER A 129 -11.14 -0.54 -13.64
CA SER A 129 -11.00 -1.38 -14.84
C SER A 129 -9.59 -1.97 -15.00
N ALA A 130 -8.74 -1.87 -13.98
CA ALA A 130 -7.36 -2.35 -14.05
C ALA A 130 -7.24 -3.85 -13.85
N VAL A 131 -6.35 -4.48 -14.62
CA VAL A 131 -6.01 -5.91 -14.61
C VAL A 131 -4.54 -6.13 -14.96
N ALA A 132 -3.97 -7.28 -14.61
CA ALA A 132 -2.59 -7.64 -14.93
C ALA A 132 -2.45 -9.11 -15.32
N PRO A 133 -1.50 -9.45 -16.23
CA PRO A 133 -1.08 -10.83 -16.43
C PRO A 133 -0.29 -11.35 -15.21
N LEU A 134 -0.14 -12.66 -15.12
CA LEU A 134 0.44 -13.33 -13.94
C LEU A 134 1.88 -13.76 -14.19
N GLY A 135 2.77 -12.78 -14.36
CA GLY A 135 4.21 -13.03 -14.60
C GLY A 135 4.50 -13.59 -15.99
N THR A 136 3.63 -13.28 -16.96
CA THR A 136 3.77 -13.65 -18.36
C THR A 136 3.52 -12.42 -19.23
N ALA A 137 4.11 -12.38 -20.43
CA ALA A 137 3.68 -11.40 -21.43
C ALA A 137 2.17 -11.54 -21.69
N LEU A 138 1.52 -10.45 -22.11
CA LEU A 138 0.12 -10.49 -22.53
C LEU A 138 -0.01 -11.41 -23.74
N THR A 139 -0.62 -12.57 -23.54
CA THR A 139 -0.83 -13.57 -24.59
C THR A 139 -2.12 -13.26 -25.38
N GLN A 140 -2.20 -13.77 -26.61
CA GLN A 140 -3.39 -13.68 -27.47
C GLN A 140 -4.64 -14.33 -26.86
N GLU A 141 -4.45 -15.30 -25.96
CA GLU A 141 -5.55 -15.96 -25.24
C GLU A 141 -6.34 -14.98 -24.35
N HIS A 142 -5.74 -13.85 -23.95
CA HIS A 142 -6.43 -12.77 -23.23
C HIS A 142 -7.34 -11.90 -24.14
N GLY A 143 -7.13 -11.92 -25.45
CA GLY A 143 -7.71 -10.98 -26.42
C GLY A 143 -8.79 -11.56 -27.35
N LYS A 144 -9.52 -12.61 -26.94
CA LYS A 144 -10.39 -13.38 -27.87
C LYS A 144 -11.54 -12.61 -28.53
N LYS A 145 -11.92 -11.41 -28.05
CA LYS A 145 -13.14 -10.73 -28.52
C LYS A 145 -12.96 -9.74 -29.68
N ASN A 146 -11.74 -9.25 -29.94
CA ASN A 146 -11.48 -8.19 -30.94
C ASN A 146 -10.60 -8.63 -32.13
N GLY A 147 -10.27 -9.92 -32.23
CA GLY A 147 -9.38 -10.44 -33.28
C GLY A 147 -7.89 -10.30 -32.94
N LYS A 148 -7.10 -11.22 -33.49
CA LYS A 148 -5.67 -11.40 -33.20
C LYS A 148 -4.84 -10.17 -33.57
N GLU A 149 -5.08 -9.55 -34.72
CA GLU A 149 -4.29 -8.41 -35.16
C GLU A 149 -4.54 -7.16 -34.30
N ALA A 150 -5.79 -6.90 -33.91
CA ALA A 150 -6.14 -5.70 -33.14
C ALA A 150 -5.56 -5.74 -31.71
N PHE A 151 -5.55 -6.92 -31.07
CA PHE A 151 -4.93 -7.07 -29.75
C PHE A 151 -3.41 -6.94 -29.82
N ASN A 152 -2.77 -7.55 -30.82
CA ASN A 152 -1.32 -7.44 -30.99
C ASN A 152 -0.88 -6.00 -31.31
N ALA A 153 -1.63 -5.26 -32.13
CA ALA A 153 -1.33 -3.86 -32.43
C ALA A 153 -1.37 -2.95 -31.19
N LEU A 154 -2.27 -3.24 -30.24
CA LEU A 154 -2.34 -2.53 -28.95
C LEU A 154 -1.17 -2.89 -28.02
N LEU A 155 -0.63 -4.10 -28.12
CA LEU A 155 0.56 -4.52 -27.36
C LEU A 155 1.86 -3.94 -27.93
N GLU A 156 1.95 -3.78 -29.24
CA GLU A 156 3.10 -3.18 -29.92
C GLU A 156 3.19 -1.66 -29.70
N ASN A 157 2.04 -1.00 -29.50
CA ASN A 157 1.95 0.44 -29.26
C ASN A 157 1.10 0.72 -28.00
N PRO A 158 1.62 0.41 -26.79
CA PRO A 158 0.87 0.65 -25.57
C PRO A 158 0.69 2.14 -25.35
N VAL A 159 -0.57 2.58 -25.35
CA VAL A 159 -0.94 3.97 -25.04
C VAL A 159 -0.93 4.13 -23.52
N SER A 160 -0.26 5.16 -23.01
CA SER A 160 -0.29 5.41 -21.56
C SER A 160 -1.72 5.70 -21.10
N VAL A 161 -2.05 5.41 -19.84
CA VAL A 161 -3.41 5.65 -19.30
C VAL A 161 -3.85 7.09 -19.53
N VAL A 162 -2.92 8.05 -19.41
CA VAL A 162 -3.21 9.45 -19.68
C VAL A 162 -3.56 9.66 -21.16
N GLU A 163 -2.69 9.27 -22.09
CA GLU A 163 -2.94 9.41 -23.53
C GLU A 163 -4.20 8.68 -23.99
N PHE A 164 -4.53 7.53 -23.39
CA PHE A 164 -5.75 6.80 -23.69
C PHE A 164 -7.00 7.64 -23.38
N PHE A 165 -7.03 8.28 -22.20
CA PHE A 165 -8.11 9.20 -21.86
C PHE A 165 -8.16 10.41 -22.79
N LEU A 166 -7.02 10.85 -23.34
CA LEU A 166 -6.96 11.93 -24.33
C LEU A 166 -7.48 11.51 -25.72
N MET A 167 -7.38 10.24 -26.08
CA MET A 167 -7.79 9.70 -27.37
C MET A 167 -9.30 9.39 -27.47
N GLN A 168 -10.01 9.31 -26.34
CA GLN A 168 -11.45 9.05 -26.29
C GLN A 168 -12.25 10.28 -26.81
N LYS A 169 -12.61 10.26 -28.10
CA LYS A 169 -13.27 11.37 -28.82
C LYS A 169 -14.77 11.56 -28.53
N ALA A 170 -15.42 10.69 -27.77
CA ALA A 170 -16.88 10.63 -27.71
C ALA A 170 -17.53 11.71 -26.81
N ASP A 171 -16.81 12.27 -25.83
CA ASP A 171 -17.30 13.40 -25.04
C ASP A 171 -16.13 14.19 -24.42
N LYS A 172 -15.75 15.29 -25.06
CA LYS A 172 -14.57 16.11 -24.68
C LYS A 172 -14.62 16.63 -23.24
N HIS A 173 -15.80 16.70 -22.62
CA HIS A 173 -15.98 17.19 -21.25
C HIS A 173 -16.00 16.06 -20.20
N LEU A 174 -16.53 14.88 -20.54
CA LEU A 174 -16.59 13.74 -19.62
C LEU A 174 -15.21 13.10 -19.44
N THR A 175 -14.43 12.98 -20.54
CA THR A 175 -13.09 12.39 -20.55
C THR A 175 -12.03 13.29 -19.90
N ALA A 176 -12.21 14.62 -19.95
CA ALA A 176 -11.30 15.57 -19.34
C ALA A 176 -11.30 15.47 -17.81
N ASN A 177 -12.46 15.25 -17.18
CA ASN A 177 -12.56 15.13 -15.72
C ASN A 177 -11.92 13.83 -15.21
N GLU A 178 -12.10 12.72 -15.92
CA GLU A 178 -11.46 11.44 -15.59
C GLU A 178 -9.93 11.54 -15.75
N ALA A 179 -9.47 12.14 -16.86
CA ALA A 179 -8.05 12.42 -17.08
C ALA A 179 -7.48 13.32 -15.97
N LEU A 180 -8.18 14.40 -15.62
CA LEU A 180 -7.79 15.29 -14.53
C LEU A 180 -7.75 14.58 -13.18
N GLU A 181 -8.65 13.64 -12.92
CA GLU A 181 -8.64 12.86 -11.69
C GLU A 181 -7.38 11.98 -11.59
N VAL A 182 -6.97 11.36 -12.70
CA VAL A 182 -5.70 10.61 -12.79
C VAL A 182 -4.50 11.54 -12.63
N ILE A 183 -4.47 12.64 -13.38
CA ILE A 183 -3.42 13.66 -13.32
C ILE A 183 -3.29 14.24 -11.92
N SER A 184 -4.39 14.38 -11.17
CA SER A 184 -4.39 14.90 -9.79
C SER A 184 -3.61 14.02 -8.81
N LYS A 185 -3.50 12.73 -9.11
CA LYS A 185 -2.83 11.71 -8.30
C LYS A 185 -1.35 11.53 -8.68
N VAL A 186 -0.89 12.17 -9.76
CA VAL A 186 0.53 12.16 -10.18
C VAL A 186 1.36 13.02 -9.21
N PRO A 187 2.32 12.44 -8.47
CA PRO A 187 3.10 13.18 -7.46
C PRO A 187 4.11 14.15 -8.06
N ASP A 188 4.73 13.74 -9.17
CA ASP A 188 5.78 14.51 -9.84
C ASP A 188 5.18 15.71 -10.58
N SER A 189 5.60 16.92 -10.19
CA SER A 189 5.04 18.17 -10.70
C SER A 189 5.39 18.44 -12.17
N ILE A 190 6.54 17.94 -12.63
CA ILE A 190 7.00 18.09 -14.02
C ILE A 190 6.16 17.21 -14.95
N ARG A 191 6.01 15.93 -14.60
CA ARG A 191 5.19 14.95 -15.32
C ARG A 191 3.70 15.34 -15.26
N GLN A 192 3.22 15.83 -14.12
CA GLN A 192 1.87 16.40 -14.02
C GLN A 192 1.71 17.60 -14.96
N GLY A 193 2.70 18.50 -15.04
CA GLY A 193 2.71 19.62 -15.98
C GLY A 193 2.66 19.18 -17.45
N HIS A 194 3.43 18.15 -17.81
CA HIS A 194 3.40 17.57 -19.16
C HIS A 194 2.02 17.00 -19.52
N TYR A 195 1.37 16.26 -18.61
CA TYR A 195 0.04 15.71 -18.86
C TYR A 195 -1.05 16.78 -18.93
N ILE A 196 -0.95 17.84 -18.14
CA ILE A 196 -1.85 18.99 -18.24
C ILE A 196 -1.73 19.63 -19.62
N LYS A 197 -0.50 19.80 -20.13
CA LYS A 197 -0.25 20.33 -21.48
C LYS A 197 -0.88 19.43 -22.56
N LEU A 198 -0.62 18.12 -22.50
CA LEU A 198 -1.21 17.17 -23.45
C LEU A 198 -2.76 17.16 -23.39
N LEU A 199 -3.32 17.24 -22.18
CA LEU A 199 -4.77 17.31 -21.99
C LEU A 199 -5.35 18.59 -22.59
N SER A 200 -4.74 19.73 -22.28
CA SER A 200 -5.09 21.04 -22.81
C SER A 200 -5.10 21.05 -24.34
N GLU A 201 -4.06 20.52 -24.97
CA GLU A 201 -3.94 20.39 -26.42
C GLU A 201 -4.99 19.43 -27.00
N GLY A 202 -5.19 18.26 -26.38
CA GLY A 202 -6.11 17.23 -26.85
C GLY A 202 -7.59 17.65 -26.83
N ILE A 203 -8.00 18.42 -25.82
CA ILE A 203 -9.39 18.91 -25.69
C ILE A 203 -9.59 20.31 -26.30
N GLY A 204 -8.50 21.00 -26.66
CA GLY A 204 -8.53 22.35 -27.23
C GLY A 204 -8.92 23.44 -26.22
N ILE A 205 -8.54 23.28 -24.95
CA ILE A 205 -8.82 24.24 -23.87
C ILE A 205 -7.51 24.79 -23.35
N ASN A 206 -7.45 26.08 -23.01
CA ASN A 206 -6.23 26.71 -22.47
C ASN A 206 -5.75 26.02 -21.17
N GLU A 207 -4.44 25.81 -21.07
CA GLU A 207 -3.78 25.11 -19.96
C GLU A 207 -4.13 25.71 -18.59
N MET A 208 -4.35 27.04 -18.51
CA MET A 208 -4.76 27.70 -17.27
C MET A 208 -6.08 27.17 -16.73
N PHE A 209 -7.09 26.98 -17.58
CA PHE A 209 -8.39 26.46 -17.16
C PHE A 209 -8.29 25.00 -16.71
N VAL A 210 -7.46 24.19 -17.37
CA VAL A 210 -7.19 22.80 -16.97
C VAL A 210 -6.52 22.77 -15.59
N ARG A 211 -5.57 23.68 -15.33
CA ARG A 211 -4.93 23.84 -14.02
C ARG A 211 -5.90 24.30 -12.94
N GLU A 212 -6.81 25.22 -13.26
CA GLU A 212 -7.85 25.66 -12.34
C GLU A 212 -8.81 24.52 -11.98
N GLU A 213 -9.24 23.75 -12.97
CA GLU A 213 -10.12 22.60 -12.73
C GLU A 213 -9.42 21.51 -11.92
N LEU A 214 -8.14 21.26 -12.19
CA LEU A 214 -7.31 20.38 -11.36
C LEU A 214 -7.21 20.86 -9.91
N LYS A 215 -7.08 22.18 -9.69
CA LYS A 215 -7.10 22.77 -8.33
C LYS A 215 -8.47 22.59 -7.68
N LYS A 216 -9.57 22.75 -8.41
CA LYS A 216 -10.93 22.50 -7.91
C LYS A 216 -11.13 21.03 -7.56
N ILE A 217 -10.63 20.10 -8.36
CA ILE A 217 -10.68 18.66 -8.06
C ILE A 217 -9.85 18.34 -6.81
N LYS A 218 -8.63 18.89 -6.69
CA LYS A 218 -7.82 18.73 -5.47
C LYS A 218 -8.53 19.33 -4.24
N ALA A 219 -9.16 20.49 -4.40
CA ALA A 219 -9.94 21.14 -3.34
C ALA A 219 -11.27 20.43 -3.02
N SER A 220 -11.92 19.81 -4.01
CA SER A 220 -13.14 19.02 -3.84
C SER A 220 -12.84 17.64 -3.30
N GLN A 221 -11.67 17.05 -3.57
CA GLN A 221 -11.17 15.85 -2.90
C GLN A 221 -10.85 16.15 -1.42
N LEU A 222 -10.36 17.36 -1.12
CA LEU A 222 -10.16 17.83 0.25
C LEU A 222 -11.50 18.09 0.98
N LYS A 223 -12.54 18.60 0.30
CA LYS A 223 -13.88 18.87 0.88
C LYS A 223 -14.86 17.67 0.84
N GLY A 224 -14.70 16.79 -0.14
CA GLY A 224 -15.51 15.60 -0.44
C GLY A 224 -15.03 14.34 0.30
N ALA A 225 -13.98 14.46 1.11
CA ALA A 225 -13.60 13.46 2.11
C ALA A 225 -14.74 13.09 3.09
N HIS A 226 -15.91 13.76 3.04
CA HIS A 226 -17.11 13.42 3.82
C HIS A 226 -18.28 12.80 3.04
N ARG A 227 -18.18 12.53 1.73
CA ARG A 227 -19.14 11.69 1.02
C ARG A 227 -18.42 10.74 0.06
N GLN A 228 -17.92 9.63 0.59
CA GLN A 228 -17.49 8.48 -0.20
C GLN A 228 -18.64 7.48 -0.32
N ALA A 229 -18.80 6.89 -1.51
CA ALA A 229 -19.53 5.63 -1.67
C ALA A 229 -18.94 4.55 -0.73
N PRO A 230 -19.72 3.55 -0.28
CA PRO A 230 -19.31 2.66 0.80
C PRO A 230 -18.11 1.81 0.37
N GLY A 231 -16.92 2.18 0.83
CA GLY A 231 -15.68 1.52 0.40
C GLY A 231 -14.40 2.21 0.88
N MET A 232 -14.19 2.20 2.20
CA MET A 232 -12.92 2.36 2.96
C MET A 232 -11.82 3.29 2.40
N LYS A 233 -11.54 4.37 3.15
CA LYS A 233 -10.34 5.22 3.00
C LYS A 233 -9.05 4.43 3.34
N PRO A 234 -7.91 4.69 2.67
CA PRO A 234 -6.61 4.17 3.07
C PRO A 234 -6.24 4.60 4.50
N LEU A 235 -5.82 3.67 5.37
CA LEU A 235 -5.48 3.97 6.76
C LEU A 235 -4.15 4.77 6.85
N ALA A 236 -3.14 4.49 6.03
CA ALA A 236 -1.84 5.16 6.17
C ALA A 236 -1.79 6.59 5.59
N LYS A 237 -2.92 7.15 5.15
CA LYS A 237 -3.07 8.59 4.87
C LYS A 237 -3.64 9.37 6.07
N GLN A 238 -3.95 8.71 7.20
CA GLN A 238 -4.59 9.33 8.37
C GLN A 238 -3.65 9.61 9.54
N GLY A 239 -2.37 9.20 9.47
CA GLY A 239 -1.35 9.48 10.50
C GLY A 239 -0.28 10.50 10.07
N PRO A 240 0.44 11.13 11.02
CA PRO A 240 1.59 11.98 10.69
C PRO A 240 2.59 11.22 9.81
N SER A 241 3.13 11.90 8.78
CA SER A 241 3.94 11.24 7.73
C SER A 241 5.14 10.45 8.26
N HIS A 242 5.62 10.78 9.47
CA HIS A 242 6.81 10.22 10.08
C HIS A 242 6.53 9.03 11.00
N GLU A 243 5.33 8.88 11.58
CA GLU A 243 4.91 7.68 12.31
C GLU A 243 4.76 6.48 11.38
N VAL A 244 4.15 6.72 10.21
CA VAL A 244 4.05 5.74 9.13
C VAL A 244 5.43 5.32 8.65
N TYR A 245 6.37 6.28 8.59
CA TYR A 245 7.76 6.05 8.19
C TYR A 245 8.52 5.21 9.22
N LEU A 246 8.31 5.48 10.52
CA LEU A 246 8.87 4.72 11.63
C LEU A 246 8.44 3.25 11.57
N LEU A 247 7.13 3.00 11.43
CA LEU A 247 6.63 1.63 11.41
C LEU A 247 7.12 0.87 10.18
N ARG A 248 7.31 1.56 9.04
CA ARG A 248 7.91 0.96 7.83
C ARG A 248 9.37 0.56 8.07
N LEU A 249 10.15 1.41 8.75
CA LEU A 249 11.53 1.06 9.14
C LEU A 249 11.54 -0.16 10.06
N LEU A 250 10.64 -0.21 11.04
CA LEU A 250 10.58 -1.30 12.01
C LEU A 250 10.18 -2.65 11.38
N LEU A 251 9.23 -2.64 10.43
CA LEU A 251 8.77 -3.85 9.73
C LEU A 251 9.79 -4.39 8.72
N ASN A 252 10.50 -3.50 8.02
CA ASN A 252 11.42 -3.92 6.95
C ASN A 252 12.87 -4.13 7.45
N TYR A 253 13.24 -3.54 8.59
CA TYR A 253 14.59 -3.58 9.15
C TYR A 253 14.55 -3.92 10.65
N PRO A 254 14.19 -5.16 11.01
CA PRO A 254 14.05 -5.57 12.42
C PRO A 254 15.36 -5.44 13.20
N GLU A 255 16.52 -5.45 12.55
CA GLU A 255 17.82 -5.21 13.17
C GLU A 255 17.97 -3.77 13.71
N LYS A 256 17.15 -2.83 13.25
CA LYS A 256 17.12 -1.43 13.73
C LYS A 256 16.15 -1.22 14.90
N ALA A 257 15.41 -2.26 15.31
CA ALA A 257 14.33 -2.16 16.27
C ALA A 257 14.78 -1.65 17.64
N GLU A 258 15.91 -2.13 18.16
CA GLU A 258 16.46 -1.73 19.46
C GLU A 258 16.62 -0.21 19.54
N ARG A 259 17.34 0.38 18.57
CA ARG A 259 17.57 1.83 18.50
C ARG A 259 16.27 2.64 18.34
N ILE A 260 15.28 2.09 17.64
CA ILE A 260 13.95 2.70 17.51
C ILE A 260 13.24 2.70 18.87
N PHE A 261 13.21 1.56 19.57
CA PHE A 261 12.51 1.40 20.85
C PHE A 261 13.13 2.20 22.00
N GLU A 262 14.43 2.43 21.95
CA GLU A 262 15.15 3.32 22.86
C GLU A 262 14.86 4.80 22.58
N SER A 263 14.72 5.17 21.30
CA SER A 263 14.62 6.57 20.90
C SER A 263 13.19 7.11 20.89
N VAL A 264 12.18 6.27 20.62
CA VAL A 264 10.78 6.68 20.46
C VAL A 264 9.94 6.17 21.64
N LEU A 265 9.20 7.08 22.27
CA LEU A 265 8.30 6.78 23.39
C LEU A 265 6.87 6.57 22.89
N MET A 266 6.06 5.85 23.68
CA MET A 266 4.67 5.56 23.34
C MET A 266 3.83 6.84 23.21
N GLU A 267 4.16 7.86 24.01
CA GLU A 267 3.52 9.17 24.04
C GLU A 267 3.84 10.02 22.80
N ASP A 268 4.85 9.64 22.01
CA ASP A 268 5.19 10.36 20.78
C ASP A 268 4.36 9.92 19.57
N LEU A 269 3.73 8.75 19.64
CA LEU A 269 2.93 8.21 18.55
C LEU A 269 1.51 8.68 18.73
N GLU A 270 0.97 9.55 17.89
CA GLU A 270 -0.39 10.08 17.97
C GLU A 270 -1.41 9.10 17.38
N HIS A 271 -1.06 8.39 16.31
CA HIS A 271 -2.00 7.53 15.61
C HIS A 271 -2.26 6.23 16.39
N PRO A 272 -3.52 5.96 16.81
CA PRO A 272 -3.83 4.87 17.73
C PRO A 272 -3.45 3.48 17.19
N VAL A 273 -3.66 3.24 15.89
CA VAL A 273 -3.29 1.95 15.25
C VAL A 273 -1.77 1.80 15.17
N ILE A 274 -1.02 2.87 14.87
CA ILE A 274 0.44 2.81 14.78
C ILE A 274 1.02 2.57 16.17
N ARG A 275 0.53 3.31 17.16
CA ARG A 275 0.87 3.13 18.57
C ARG A 275 0.62 1.69 19.02
N SER A 276 -0.51 1.10 18.64
CA SER A 276 -0.86 -0.28 19.00
C SER A 276 0.10 -1.30 18.38
N VAL A 277 0.38 -1.22 17.08
CA VAL A 277 1.34 -2.12 16.41
C VAL A 277 2.74 -1.95 16.99
N PHE A 278 3.19 -0.71 17.18
CA PHE A 278 4.50 -0.41 17.78
C PHE A 278 4.63 -1.02 19.18
N LYS A 279 3.57 -0.94 20.01
CA LYS A 279 3.54 -1.55 21.34
C LYS A 279 3.78 -3.06 21.26
N ARG A 280 3.05 -3.77 20.41
CA ARG A 280 3.16 -5.23 20.24
C ARG A 280 4.58 -5.64 19.83
N MET A 281 5.15 -4.92 18.88
CA MET A 281 6.53 -5.17 18.42
C MET A 281 7.53 -4.91 19.55
N LYS A 282 7.36 -3.84 20.34
CA LYS A 282 8.19 -3.53 21.51
C LYS A 282 8.08 -4.59 22.62
N GLU A 283 6.94 -5.25 22.74
CA GLU A 283 6.70 -6.37 23.67
C GLU A 283 7.27 -7.71 23.17
N GLY A 284 7.97 -7.72 22.02
CA GLY A 284 8.69 -8.88 21.50
C GLY A 284 8.02 -9.58 20.32
N MET A 285 6.87 -9.09 19.83
CA MET A 285 6.24 -9.59 18.60
C MET A 285 6.95 -9.06 17.34
N MET A 286 8.22 -9.42 17.19
CA MET A 286 9.06 -9.04 16.04
C MET A 286 8.93 -10.01 14.87
N ASP A 287 8.47 -11.24 15.14
CA ASP A 287 8.12 -12.22 14.12
C ASP A 287 6.81 -11.79 13.44
N TYR A 288 6.84 -11.69 12.10
CA TYR A 288 5.71 -11.18 11.33
C TYR A 288 4.52 -12.15 11.35
N ASP A 289 4.74 -13.47 11.44
CA ASP A 289 3.66 -14.47 11.53
C ASP A 289 2.88 -14.26 12.84
N VAL A 290 3.63 -14.06 13.93
CA VAL A 290 3.06 -13.82 15.26
C VAL A 290 2.36 -12.47 15.29
N LEU A 291 3.00 -11.41 14.77
CA LEU A 291 2.41 -10.07 14.72
C LEU A 291 1.12 -10.07 13.88
N PHE A 292 1.14 -10.64 12.69
CA PHE A 292 0.00 -10.64 11.78
C PHE A 292 -1.16 -11.51 12.29
N SER A 293 -0.90 -12.61 13.00
CA SER A 293 -1.97 -13.44 13.57
C SER A 293 -2.69 -12.76 14.74
N GLU A 294 -1.95 -12.10 15.63
CA GLU A 294 -2.45 -11.45 16.84
C GLU A 294 -3.00 -10.03 16.62
N CYS A 295 -2.76 -9.46 15.43
CA CYS A 295 -3.23 -8.11 15.08
C CYS A 295 -4.74 -8.05 14.77
N LEU A 296 -5.35 -6.92 15.11
CA LEU A 296 -6.71 -6.55 14.70
C LEU A 296 -6.78 -6.22 13.20
N ASP A 297 -7.98 -6.20 12.63
CA ASP A 297 -8.18 -5.97 11.18
C ASP A 297 -7.56 -4.64 10.70
N ASP A 298 -7.68 -3.56 11.48
CA ASP A 298 -7.10 -2.26 11.12
C ASP A 298 -5.57 -2.25 11.20
N GLU A 299 -5.00 -2.99 12.14
CA GLU A 299 -3.55 -3.19 12.27
C GLU A 299 -3.02 -4.02 11.09
N LYS A 300 -3.70 -5.11 10.74
CA LYS A 300 -3.41 -5.95 9.57
C LYS A 300 -3.45 -5.11 8.29
N ASN A 301 -4.49 -4.32 8.09
CA ASN A 301 -4.62 -3.44 6.92
C ASN A 301 -3.45 -2.45 6.83
N LEU A 302 -3.08 -1.81 7.95
CA LEU A 302 -1.95 -0.90 8.01
C LEU A 302 -0.64 -1.61 7.68
N ILE A 303 -0.33 -2.71 8.38
CA ILE A 303 0.89 -3.50 8.17
C ILE A 303 1.00 -3.92 6.70
N THR A 304 -0.09 -4.45 6.12
CA THR A 304 -0.12 -4.83 4.71
C THR A 304 0.15 -3.62 3.82
N GLU A 305 -0.52 -2.48 4.03
CA GLU A 305 -0.30 -1.22 3.28
C GLU A 305 1.18 -0.78 3.30
N LEU A 306 1.85 -0.92 4.45
CA LEU A 306 3.26 -0.53 4.59
C LEU A 306 4.19 -1.49 3.84
N SER A 307 3.89 -2.79 3.83
CA SER A 307 4.62 -3.78 3.04
C SER A 307 4.50 -3.55 1.52
N PHE A 308 3.47 -2.82 1.06
CA PHE A 308 3.29 -2.42 -0.34
C PHE A 308 4.15 -1.23 -0.78
N ARG A 309 4.76 -0.48 0.14
CA ARG A 309 5.49 0.73 -0.23
C ARG A 309 6.89 0.42 -0.77
N ALA A 310 7.39 1.32 -1.63
CA ALA A 310 8.76 1.27 -2.11
C ALA A 310 9.74 1.30 -0.93
N ASP A 311 10.84 0.57 -1.10
CA ASP A 311 11.86 0.45 -0.08
C ASP A 311 12.64 1.76 0.11
N PHE A 312 13.56 1.78 1.07
CA PHE A 312 14.41 2.94 1.30
C PHE A 312 15.73 2.79 0.53
N ASP A 313 16.11 3.82 -0.22
CA ASP A 313 17.42 3.85 -0.90
C ASP A 313 18.58 3.81 0.10
N ASP A 314 18.40 4.50 1.24
CA ASP A 314 19.34 4.50 2.37
C ASP A 314 18.54 4.40 3.67
N ALA A 315 18.45 3.18 4.20
CA ALA A 315 17.71 2.87 5.42
C ALA A 315 18.31 3.52 6.67
N GLU A 316 19.63 3.74 6.70
CA GLU A 316 20.33 4.25 7.88
C GLU A 316 20.15 5.77 8.01
N LYS A 317 20.29 6.48 6.88
CA LYS A 317 19.93 7.90 6.81
C LYS A 317 18.45 8.11 7.11
N ALA A 318 17.57 7.29 6.54
CA ALA A 318 16.14 7.34 6.80
C ALA A 318 15.81 7.16 8.28
N LEU A 319 16.47 6.22 8.97
CA LEU A 319 16.33 6.04 10.41
C LEU A 319 16.79 7.30 11.16
N GLY A 320 17.98 7.83 10.84
CA GLY A 320 18.51 9.04 11.46
C GLY A 320 17.55 10.22 11.37
N ASP A 321 17.04 10.50 10.17
CA ASP A 321 16.09 11.58 9.91
C ASP A 321 14.77 11.38 10.67
N CYS A 322 14.27 10.15 10.71
CA CYS A 322 13.05 9.77 11.43
C CYS A 322 13.20 10.03 12.94
N LEU A 323 14.26 9.51 13.56
CA LEU A 323 14.48 9.65 15.00
C LEU A 323 14.74 11.12 15.41
N ASN A 324 15.47 11.87 14.58
CA ASN A 324 15.70 13.29 14.83
C ASN A 324 14.39 14.09 14.81
N ARG A 325 13.46 13.73 13.90
CA ARG A 325 12.15 14.35 13.84
C ARG A 325 11.33 14.08 15.09
N PHE A 326 11.25 12.82 15.55
CA PHE A 326 10.59 12.49 16.82
C PHE A 326 11.18 13.24 18.01
N LYS A 327 12.51 13.31 18.13
CA LYS A 327 13.18 14.06 19.19
C LYS A 327 12.82 15.55 19.16
N LYS A 328 12.77 16.15 17.97
CA LYS A 328 12.41 17.56 17.77
C LYS A 328 10.95 17.83 18.15
N GLU A 329 10.03 16.99 17.69
CA GLU A 329 8.61 17.14 17.97
C GLU A 329 8.29 16.92 19.46
N ARG A 330 8.91 15.90 20.09
CA ARG A 330 8.82 15.69 21.56
C ARG A 330 9.30 16.91 22.33
N ARG A 331 10.47 17.45 21.97
CA ARG A 331 11.02 18.65 22.63
C ARG A 331 10.07 19.84 22.50
N GLN A 332 9.51 20.06 21.32
CA GLN A 332 8.57 21.16 21.10
C GLN A 332 7.29 21.00 21.93
N ARG A 333 6.74 19.78 22.00
CA ARG A 333 5.57 19.45 22.83
C ARG A 333 5.83 19.76 24.30
N LEU A 334 6.94 19.26 24.85
CA LEU A 334 7.34 19.51 26.24
C LEU A 334 7.54 20.99 26.54
N LEU A 335 8.12 21.76 25.60
CA LEU A 335 8.27 23.21 25.74
C LEU A 335 6.92 23.91 25.80
N ASN A 336 5.96 23.53 24.96
CA ASN A 336 4.61 24.10 24.98
C ASN A 336 3.89 23.77 26.31
N GLU A 337 4.00 22.53 26.79
CA GLU A 337 3.43 22.11 28.08
C GLU A 337 4.02 22.91 29.26
N ILE A 338 5.34 23.14 29.26
CA ILE A 338 6.00 23.96 30.28
C ILE A 338 5.54 25.41 30.18
N GLN A 339 5.41 25.98 28.98
CA GLN A 339 4.89 27.33 28.80
C GLN A 339 3.46 27.48 29.35
N ASP A 340 2.60 26.48 29.15
CA ASP A 340 1.25 26.49 29.70
C ASP A 340 1.24 26.35 31.24
N LYS A 341 2.16 25.53 31.80
CA LYS A 341 2.36 25.44 33.26
C LYS A 341 2.88 26.76 33.84
N VAL A 342 3.79 27.45 33.15
CA VAL A 342 4.32 28.76 33.55
C VAL A 342 3.20 29.79 33.63
N LYS A 343 2.36 29.92 32.59
CA LYS A 343 1.20 30.84 32.60
C LYS A 343 0.24 30.57 33.78
N LYS A 344 0.01 29.29 34.09
CA LYS A 344 -0.83 28.86 35.24
C LYS A 344 -0.18 29.15 36.59
N ALA A 345 1.15 29.09 36.69
CA ALA A 345 1.89 29.41 37.90
C ALA A 345 1.95 30.93 38.14
N GLU A 346 2.09 31.73 37.08
CA GLU A 346 2.04 33.20 37.12
C GLU A 346 0.70 33.70 37.65
N SER A 347 -0.41 33.17 37.14
CA SER A 347 -1.75 33.56 37.61
C SER A 347 -2.00 33.22 39.09
N LYS A 348 -1.34 32.18 39.60
CA LYS A 348 -1.39 31.76 41.01
C LYS A 348 -0.32 32.40 41.89
N LYS A 349 0.58 33.23 41.33
CA LYS A 349 1.73 33.83 42.02
C LYS A 349 2.64 32.82 42.75
N ASP A 350 2.79 31.61 42.21
CA ASP A 350 3.64 30.57 42.79
C ASP A 350 5.10 30.73 42.31
N ALA A 351 5.88 31.50 43.06
CA ALA A 351 7.28 31.81 42.73
C ALA A 351 8.20 30.57 42.75
N ARG A 352 7.88 29.54 43.57
CA ARG A 352 8.69 28.31 43.64
C ARG A 352 8.49 27.47 42.39
N LEU A 353 7.24 27.27 41.99
CA LEU A 353 6.89 26.52 40.79
C LEU A 353 7.42 27.20 39.52
N LEU A 354 7.36 28.53 39.45
CA LEU A 354 7.92 29.30 38.33
C LEU A 354 9.40 29.05 38.12
N ARG A 355 10.20 29.14 39.21
CA ARG A 355 11.65 28.91 39.14
C ARG A 355 11.98 27.47 38.70
N ALA A 356 11.22 26.48 39.17
CA ALA A 356 11.40 25.09 38.77
C ALA A 356 11.12 24.88 37.27
N LEU A 357 10.00 25.43 36.76
CA LEU A 357 9.61 25.31 35.35
C LEU A 357 10.58 26.04 34.40
N GLN A 358 11.14 27.18 34.81
CA GLN A 358 12.17 27.90 34.04
C GLN A 358 13.46 27.09 33.90
N ILE A 359 13.90 26.41 34.96
CA ILE A 359 15.08 25.51 34.91
C ILE A 359 14.82 24.35 33.96
N GLU A 360 13.63 23.75 34.01
CA GLU A 360 13.23 22.66 33.12
C GLU A 360 13.18 23.11 31.64
N GLN A 361 12.65 24.31 31.39
CA GLN A 361 12.63 24.93 30.07
C GLN A 361 14.04 25.15 29.50
N GLN A 362 14.97 25.66 30.33
CA GLN A 362 16.36 25.87 29.92
C GLN A 362 17.09 24.57 29.59
N LYS A 363 16.82 23.51 30.36
CA LYS A 363 17.36 22.15 30.06
C LYS A 363 16.89 21.64 28.70
N LEU A 364 15.62 21.87 28.35
CA LEU A 364 15.06 21.45 27.05
C LEU A 364 15.52 22.30 25.86
N LEU A 365 15.72 23.61 26.06
CA LEU A 365 16.23 24.52 25.04
C LEU A 365 17.73 24.33 24.76
N GLY A 366 18.45 23.65 25.67
CA GLY A 366 19.88 23.40 25.52
C GLY A 366 20.67 24.70 25.60
N LEU A 367 20.70 25.34 26.78
CA LEU A 367 21.73 26.33 27.06
C LEU A 367 23.08 25.61 27.23
N LYS A 368 23.93 25.77 26.21
CA LYS A 368 25.34 26.10 26.42
C LYS A 368 25.42 27.17 27.51
N GLY A 369 26.08 26.88 28.62
CA GLY A 369 26.21 27.80 29.74
C GLY A 369 26.86 27.17 30.97
N HIS A 370 28.07 26.65 30.82
CA HIS A 370 29.29 27.30 31.30
C HIS A 370 30.48 26.81 30.46
#